data_AF-A0A8I1MQE6-F1
#
_entry.id   AF-A0A8I1MQE6-F1
#
_cell.length_a   1.000
_cell.length_b   1.000
_cell.length_c   1.000
_cell.angle_alpha   90.00
_cell.angle_beta   90.00
_cell.angle_gamma   90.00
#
_symmetry.space_group_name_H-M   'P 1'
#
loop_
_entity.id
_entity.type
_entity.pdbx_description
1 polymer ?
#
loop_
_entity_poly.entity_id
_entity_poly.type
_entity_poly.pdbx_seq_one_letter_code
_entity_poly.pdbx_strand_id
1 'polypeptide(L)'
;MALRAFLALFLLALGTAVAAPQRFEASTLKFLYHVSFEEKKGEVRGVLERSEYGVNRMKYRFTGQWTPLPSGDKGRGLLVTFLPKDLKKYGDPYSFPTAGKDLIWRLVPTKDGDRLYIRTTSRIYSSPTKWKVTELVFEPQD
;
A
#
# COMPACT_ATOMS: atom_id res chain seq x y z
N MET A 1 1.75 40.40 33.49
CA MET A 1 0.79 39.59 32.71
C MET A 1 1.33 39.36 31.29
N ALA A 2 2.38 38.55 31.13
CA ALA A 2 3.01 38.31 29.82
C ALA A 2 3.24 36.81 29.52
N LEU A 3 2.67 35.91 30.33
CA LEU A 3 2.93 34.46 30.25
C LEU A 3 1.80 33.67 29.56
N ARG A 4 0.77 34.35 29.06
CA ARG A 4 -0.38 33.70 28.40
C ARG A 4 -0.38 33.82 26.87
N ALA A 5 0.45 34.68 26.30
CA ALA A 5 0.50 34.91 24.85
C ALA A 5 1.45 33.96 24.10
N PHE A 6 2.41 33.33 24.78
CA PHE A 6 3.40 32.45 24.13
C PHE A 6 2.88 31.02 23.89
N LEU A 7 1.89 30.57 24.67
CA LEU A 7 1.31 29.23 24.52
C LEU A 7 0.38 29.10 23.31
N ALA A 8 -0.18 30.21 22.82
CA ALA A 8 -1.08 30.22 21.68
C ALA A 8 -0.36 30.09 20.32
N LEU A 9 0.94 30.43 20.25
CA LEU A 9 1.70 30.31 19.00
C LEU A 9 2.18 28.88 18.71
N PHE A 10 2.40 28.06 19.73
CA PHE A 10 2.78 26.65 19.53
C PHE A 10 1.61 25.75 19.12
N LEU A 11 0.37 26.15 19.44
CA LEU A 11 -0.83 25.37 19.11
C LEU A 11 -1.32 25.59 17.67
N LEU A 12 -0.81 26.60 16.94
CA LEU A 12 -1.16 26.82 15.53
C LEU A 12 -0.20 26.14 14.52
N ALA A 13 0.91 25.55 14.99
CA ALA A 13 1.87 24.85 14.13
C ALA A 13 1.51 23.36 13.88
N LEU A 14 0.35 22.88 14.37
CA LEU A 14 -0.26 21.62 13.90
C LEU A 14 -1.10 21.84 12.62
N GLY A 15 -0.70 22.81 11.80
CA GLY A 15 -1.19 22.98 10.45
C GLY A 15 -0.79 21.78 9.60
N THR A 16 -1.65 20.76 9.60
CA THR A 16 -1.80 19.76 8.54
C THR A 16 -0.53 19.50 7.74
N ALA A 17 0.39 18.70 8.29
CA ALA A 17 1.38 18.03 7.45
C ALA A 17 0.57 17.21 6.44
N VAL A 18 0.41 17.74 5.23
CA VAL A 18 -0.07 16.97 4.10
C VAL A 18 1.06 15.97 3.86
N ALA A 19 0.85 14.73 4.31
CA ALA A 19 1.83 13.67 4.08
C ALA A 19 2.08 13.63 2.57
N ALA A 20 3.34 13.80 2.18
CA ALA A 20 3.73 13.69 0.78
C ALA A 20 3.28 12.33 0.24
N PRO A 21 2.87 12.23 -1.04
CA PRO A 21 2.50 10.96 -1.64
C PRO A 21 3.64 9.95 -1.44
N GLN A 22 3.35 8.86 -0.73
CA GLN A 22 4.29 7.77 -0.53
C GLN A 22 4.34 6.94 -1.82
N ARG A 23 5.53 6.61 -2.29
CA ARG A 23 5.76 5.82 -3.51
C ARG A 23 6.64 4.63 -3.19
N PHE A 24 6.25 3.48 -3.72
CA PHE A 24 6.92 2.20 -3.50
C PHE A 24 7.03 1.44 -4.82
N GLU A 25 8.14 0.73 -5.01
CA GLU A 25 8.41 -0.06 -6.20
C GLU A 25 8.86 -1.49 -5.86
N ALA A 26 8.46 -2.44 -6.70
CA ALA A 26 9.02 -3.78 -6.71
C ALA A 26 8.97 -4.40 -8.12
N SER A 27 10.05 -5.05 -8.53
CA SER A 27 10.11 -5.84 -9.76
C SER A 27 10.11 -7.33 -9.47
N THR A 28 9.32 -8.09 -10.24
CA THR A 28 9.40 -9.55 -10.35
C THR A 28 9.95 -9.91 -11.73
N LEU A 29 10.23 -11.18 -11.99
CA LEU A 29 10.71 -11.66 -13.31
C LEU A 29 9.81 -11.25 -14.49
N LYS A 30 8.51 -11.04 -14.24
CA LYS A 30 7.50 -10.77 -15.27
C LYS A 30 6.85 -9.39 -15.15
N PHE A 31 6.70 -8.89 -13.93
CA PHE A 31 5.92 -7.69 -13.65
C PHE A 31 6.72 -6.67 -12.86
N LEU A 32 6.57 -5.40 -13.21
CA LEU A 32 6.95 -4.25 -12.40
C LEU A 32 5.71 -3.68 -11.72
N TYR A 33 5.79 -3.45 -10.43
CA TYR A 33 4.71 -2.90 -9.61
C TYR A 33 5.14 -1.55 -9.02
N HIS A 34 4.28 -0.55 -9.17
CA HIS A 34 4.39 0.72 -8.45
C HIS A 34 3.15 0.92 -7.60
N VAL A 35 3.35 1.31 -6.36
CA VAL A 35 2.27 1.76 -5.47
C VAL A 35 2.53 3.20 -5.11
N SER A 36 1.55 4.06 -5.35
CA SER A 36 1.56 5.41 -4.83
C SER A 36 0.29 5.65 -4.02
N PHE A 37 0.41 6.16 -2.80
CA PHE A 37 -0.76 6.59 -2.03
C PHE A 37 -0.47 7.83 -1.20
N GLU A 38 -1.53 8.56 -0.90
CA GLU A 38 -1.52 9.71 0.01
C GLU A 38 -2.58 9.52 1.08
N GLU A 39 -2.31 10.06 2.26
CA GLU A 39 -3.26 10.10 3.36
C GLU A 39 -3.76 11.54 3.51
N LYS A 40 -5.09 11.72 3.42
CA LYS A 40 -5.73 13.02 3.59
C LYS A 40 -6.91 12.88 4.53
N LYS A 41 -6.84 13.57 5.68
CA LYS A 41 -7.88 13.55 6.72
C LYS A 41 -8.27 12.13 7.18
N GLY A 42 -7.29 11.23 7.27
CA GLY A 42 -7.49 9.84 7.69
C GLY A 42 -8.03 8.89 6.61
N GLU A 43 -8.28 9.38 5.40
CA GLU A 43 -8.59 8.56 4.23
C GLU A 43 -7.32 8.33 3.41
N VAL A 44 -7.03 7.07 3.07
CA VAL A 44 -5.93 6.74 2.16
C VAL A 44 -6.49 6.57 0.75
N ARG A 45 -5.85 7.20 -0.23
CA ARG A 45 -6.16 7.01 -1.65
C ARG A 45 -4.88 6.72 -2.40
N GLY A 46 -4.96 5.80 -3.36
CA GLY A 46 -3.77 5.45 -4.12
C GLY A 46 -4.05 4.77 -5.44
N VAL A 47 -2.94 4.46 -6.09
CA VAL A 47 -2.87 3.77 -7.37
C VAL A 47 -1.83 2.66 -7.24
N LEU A 48 -2.23 1.45 -7.63
CA LEU A 48 -1.33 0.35 -7.94
C LEU A 48 -1.18 0.31 -9.46
N GLU A 49 0.02 0.53 -9.97
CA GLU A 49 0.37 0.29 -11.36
C GLU A 49 1.05 -1.08 -11.48
N ARG A 50 0.59 -1.90 -12.42
CA ARG A 50 1.22 -3.17 -12.79
C ARG A 50 1.59 -3.08 -14.26
N SER A 51 2.86 -3.31 -14.59
CA SER A 51 3.30 -3.43 -15.97
C SER A 51 3.93 -4.79 -16.24
N GLU A 52 3.50 -5.45 -17.31
CA GLU A 52 4.13 -6.67 -17.81
C GLU A 52 5.21 -6.27 -18.82
N TYR A 53 6.47 -6.62 -18.52
CA TYR A 53 7.65 -6.26 -19.32
C TYR A 53 7.73 -4.76 -19.70
N GLY A 54 7.20 -3.86 -18.87
CA GLY A 54 7.21 -2.41 -19.09
C GLY A 54 6.18 -1.87 -20.10
N VAL A 55 5.42 -2.73 -20.78
CA VAL A 55 4.56 -2.34 -21.92
C VAL A 55 3.08 -2.26 -21.53
N ASN A 56 2.56 -3.25 -20.81
CA ASN A 56 1.13 -3.35 -20.49
C ASN A 56 0.80 -2.74 -19.12
N ARG A 57 0.77 -1.40 -19.04
CA ARG A 57 0.51 -0.66 -17.79
C ARG A 57 -0.97 -0.68 -17.42
N MET A 58 -1.32 -1.47 -16.41
CA MET A 58 -2.63 -1.51 -15.79
C MET A 58 -2.61 -0.63 -14.54
N LYS A 59 -3.65 0.20 -14.35
CA LYS A 59 -3.74 1.14 -13.22
C LYS A 59 -4.97 0.84 -12.39
N TYR A 60 -4.76 0.43 -11.16
CA TYR A 60 -5.80 0.08 -10.20
C TYR A 60 -5.87 1.16 -9.13
N ARG A 61 -6.87 2.03 -9.22
CA ARG A 61 -7.13 2.98 -8.12
C ARG A 61 -7.74 2.24 -6.95
N PHE A 62 -7.41 2.68 -5.75
CA PHE A 62 -7.97 2.15 -4.53
C PHE A 62 -8.21 3.22 -3.47
N THR A 63 -9.10 2.89 -2.55
CA THR A 63 -9.23 3.54 -1.24
C THR A 63 -8.66 2.63 -0.17
N GLY A 64 -8.12 3.20 0.89
CA GLY A 64 -7.54 2.47 2.00
C GLY A 64 -8.07 2.95 3.35
N GLN A 65 -8.20 2.01 4.30
CA GLN A 65 -8.50 2.28 5.70
C GLN A 65 -7.44 1.64 6.59
N TRP A 66 -6.86 2.43 7.51
CA TRP A 66 -5.95 1.88 8.50
C TRP A 66 -6.69 0.89 9.40
N THR A 67 -6.17 -0.32 9.50
CA THR A 67 -6.75 -1.43 10.25
C THR A 67 -5.69 -2.07 11.15
N PRO A 68 -6.06 -2.56 12.35
CA PRO A 68 -5.15 -3.34 13.18
C PRO A 68 -4.61 -4.56 12.42
N LEU A 69 -3.33 -4.86 12.63
CA LEU A 69 -2.74 -6.11 12.16
C LEU A 69 -3.10 -7.26 13.12
N PRO A 70 -3.08 -8.51 12.63
CA PRO A 70 -3.12 -9.69 13.49
C PRO A 70 -2.04 -9.62 14.58
N SER A 71 -2.31 -10.22 15.75
CA SER A 71 -1.37 -10.22 16.87
C SER A 71 -0.02 -10.80 16.47
N GLY A 72 1.06 -10.08 16.79
CA GLY A 72 2.44 -10.47 16.48
C GLY A 72 3.03 -9.84 15.21
N ASP A 73 2.22 -9.25 14.33
CA ASP A 73 2.70 -8.54 13.15
C ASP A 73 3.13 -7.10 13.49
N LYS A 74 4.29 -6.66 12.95
CA LYS A 74 4.82 -5.30 13.12
C LYS A 74 4.26 -4.35 12.07
N GLY A 75 4.20 -3.06 12.40
CA GLY A 75 3.82 -2.00 11.46
C GLY A 75 2.35 -1.62 11.52
N ARG A 76 1.84 -1.01 10.45
CA ARG A 76 0.43 -0.60 10.29
C ARG A 76 -0.23 -1.40 9.18
N GLY A 77 -1.47 -1.84 9.41
CA GLY A 77 -2.28 -2.51 8.40
C GLY A 77 -3.11 -1.51 7.61
N LEU A 78 -3.14 -1.64 6.29
CA LEU A 78 -3.96 -0.85 5.39
C LEU A 78 -4.91 -1.79 4.65
N LEU A 79 -6.19 -1.75 5.00
CA LEU A 79 -7.23 -2.45 4.25
C LEU A 79 -7.46 -1.71 2.93
N VAL A 80 -7.14 -2.36 1.81
CA VAL A 80 -7.23 -1.78 0.48
C VAL A 80 -8.45 -2.28 -0.28
N THR A 81 -9.21 -1.35 -0.84
CA THR A 81 -10.39 -1.61 -1.68
C THR A 81 -10.19 -0.97 -3.05
N PHE A 82 -10.03 -1.79 -4.08
CA PHE A 82 -9.91 -1.30 -5.45
C PHE A 82 -11.24 -0.82 -6.01
N LEU A 83 -11.17 0.17 -6.91
CA LEU A 83 -12.35 0.69 -7.58
C LEU A 83 -12.92 -0.38 -8.53
N PRO A 84 -14.24 -0.70 -8.44
CA PRO A 84 -14.85 -1.76 -9.24
C PRO A 84 -14.67 -1.58 -10.76
N LYS A 85 -14.62 -0.34 -11.25
CA LYS A 85 -14.38 -0.03 -12.66
C LYS A 85 -12.99 -0.46 -13.15
N ASP A 86 -11.97 -0.36 -12.30
CA ASP A 86 -10.60 -0.72 -12.67
C ASP A 86 -10.46 -2.25 -12.65
N LEU A 87 -11.11 -2.92 -11.68
CA LEU A 87 -11.23 -4.38 -11.66
C LEU A 87 -11.99 -4.94 -12.88
N LYS A 88 -13.10 -4.30 -13.28
CA LYS A 88 -13.86 -4.70 -14.47
C LYS A 88 -13.05 -4.56 -15.75
N LYS A 89 -12.18 -3.55 -15.83
CA LYS A 89 -11.37 -3.25 -17.02
C LYS A 89 -10.12 -4.14 -17.12
N TYR A 90 -9.41 -4.35 -16.02
CA TYR A 90 -8.09 -4.98 -16.02
C TYR A 90 -8.06 -6.35 -15.33
N GLY A 91 -9.19 -6.83 -14.82
CA GLY A 91 -9.25 -8.02 -13.97
C GLY A 91 -8.72 -7.78 -12.56
N ASP A 92 -8.44 -8.84 -11.84
CA ASP A 92 -7.82 -8.74 -10.51
C ASP A 92 -6.35 -8.30 -10.64
N PRO A 93 -5.89 -7.28 -9.88
CA PRO A 93 -4.47 -6.91 -9.85
C PRO A 93 -3.59 -8.05 -9.35
N TYR A 94 -4.16 -9.01 -8.62
CA TYR A 94 -3.48 -10.18 -8.09
C TYR A 94 -3.98 -11.47 -8.74
N SER A 95 -3.15 -12.51 -8.63
CA SER A 95 -3.43 -13.85 -9.17
C SER A 95 -4.41 -14.66 -8.31
N PHE A 96 -4.95 -14.10 -7.22
CA PHE A 96 -5.86 -14.76 -6.28
C PHE A 96 -7.13 -13.92 -6.11
N PRO A 97 -8.33 -14.51 -6.10
CA PRO A 97 -9.56 -13.74 -5.96
C PRO A 97 -9.55 -12.94 -4.66
N THR A 98 -9.49 -11.61 -4.78
CA THR A 98 -9.63 -10.67 -3.64
C THR A 98 -11.03 -10.72 -3.00
N ALA A 99 -11.96 -11.47 -3.57
CA ALA A 99 -13.38 -11.51 -3.22
C ALA A 99 -13.74 -12.20 -1.89
N GLY A 100 -12.81 -12.34 -0.94
CA GLY A 100 -13.16 -13.01 0.34
C GLY A 100 -12.15 -12.94 1.48
N LYS A 101 -11.03 -12.22 1.33
CA LYS A 101 -10.12 -11.94 2.45
C LYS A 101 -9.66 -10.51 2.35
N ASP A 102 -9.83 -9.77 3.44
CA ASP A 102 -9.38 -8.41 3.60
C ASP A 102 -7.95 -8.25 3.09
N LEU A 103 -7.79 -7.48 2.01
CA LEU A 103 -6.50 -7.19 1.41
C LEU A 103 -5.79 -6.18 2.31
N ILE A 104 -5.20 -6.70 3.39
CA ILE A 104 -4.43 -5.88 4.34
C ILE A 104 -2.99 -5.80 3.83
N TRP A 105 -2.61 -4.64 3.33
CA TRP A 105 -1.21 -4.30 3.09
C TRP A 105 -0.57 -3.90 4.41
N ARG A 106 0.73 -4.17 4.57
CA ARG A 106 1.44 -3.88 5.83
C ARG A 106 2.55 -2.89 5.58
N LEU A 107 2.49 -1.72 6.22
CA LEU A 107 3.51 -0.70 6.18
C LEU A 107 4.41 -0.81 7.42
N VAL A 108 5.70 -1.08 7.22
CA VAL A 108 6.66 -1.31 8.31
C VAL A 108 7.76 -0.24 8.23
N PRO A 109 7.88 0.64 9.24
CA PRO A 109 9.01 1.54 9.33
C PRO A 109 10.31 0.76 9.53
N THR A 110 11.32 1.04 8.71
CA THR A 110 12.67 0.46 8.84
C THR A 110 13.71 1.57 8.96
N LYS A 111 14.98 1.20 9.22
CA LYS A 111 16.08 2.17 9.35
C LYS A 111 16.33 2.94 8.05
N ASP A 112 16.02 2.31 6.92
CA ASP A 112 16.29 2.81 5.57
C ASP A 112 15.02 3.40 4.91
N GLY A 113 13.93 3.56 5.67
CA GLY A 113 12.64 4.05 5.18
C GLY A 113 11.49 3.07 5.41
N ASP A 114 10.29 3.46 4.99
CA ASP A 114 9.09 2.62 5.14
C ASP A 114 9.07 1.51 4.09
N ARG A 115 8.81 0.27 4.48
CA ARG A 115 8.61 -0.86 3.57
C ARG A 115 7.14 -1.25 3.49
N LEU A 116 6.66 -1.45 2.27
CA LEU A 116 5.29 -1.89 2.02
C LEU A 116 5.26 -3.37 1.66
N TYR A 117 4.55 -4.17 2.45
CA TYR A 117 4.39 -5.61 2.26
C TYR A 117 2.99 -5.88 1.70
N ILE A 118 2.94 -6.55 0.54
CA ILE A 118 1.70 -6.95 -0.13
C ILE A 118 1.71 -8.45 -0.32
N ARG A 119 0.71 -9.15 0.20
CA ARG A 119 0.55 -10.58 -0.03
C ARG A 119 0.09 -10.84 -1.46
N THR A 120 0.87 -11.61 -2.21
CA THR A 120 0.51 -12.14 -3.53
C THR A 120 0.70 -13.66 -3.54
N THR A 121 0.28 -14.36 -4.58
CA THR A 121 0.61 -15.79 -4.76
C THR A 121 1.57 -15.93 -5.93
N SER A 122 2.73 -16.54 -5.70
CA SER A 122 3.60 -16.99 -6.79
C SER A 122 3.22 -18.42 -7.20
N ARG A 123 3.03 -18.66 -8.50
CA ARG A 123 2.92 -20.02 -9.03
C ARG A 123 4.33 -20.59 -9.15
N ILE A 124 4.65 -21.61 -8.36
CA ILE A 124 5.85 -22.42 -8.59
C ILE A 124 5.45 -23.58 -9.51
N TYR A 125 6.06 -23.66 -10.69
CA TYR A 125 5.74 -24.62 -11.77
C TYR A 125 6.14 -26.08 -11.47
N SER A 126 6.49 -26.46 -10.24
CA SER A 126 7.11 -27.76 -9.93
C SER A 126 6.53 -28.52 -8.72
N SER A 127 5.32 -28.21 -8.26
CA SER A 127 4.67 -28.94 -7.15
C SER A 127 3.16 -29.07 -7.37
N PRO A 128 2.49 -30.13 -6.86
CA PRO A 128 1.05 -30.13 -6.73
C PRO A 128 0.58 -28.84 -6.05
N THR A 129 -0.55 -28.30 -6.50
CA THR A 129 -1.09 -26.96 -6.20
C THR A 129 -1.32 -26.77 -4.70
N LYS A 130 -0.26 -26.46 -3.96
CA LYS A 130 -0.34 -25.95 -2.59
C LYS A 130 -0.29 -24.44 -2.67
N TRP A 131 -1.25 -23.76 -2.05
CA TRP A 131 -1.30 -22.31 -1.94
C TRP A 131 -0.02 -21.80 -1.26
N LYS A 132 0.94 -21.29 -2.04
CA LYS A 132 2.10 -20.55 -1.53
C LYS A 132 1.78 -19.07 -1.61
N VAL A 133 1.53 -18.46 -0.45
CA VAL A 133 1.45 -17.00 -0.32
C VAL A 133 2.88 -16.47 -0.32
N THR A 134 3.16 -15.54 -1.23
CA THR A 134 4.44 -14.83 -1.35
C THR A 134 4.19 -13.36 -1.02
N GLU A 135 4.76 -12.90 0.08
CA GLU A 135 4.78 -11.48 0.39
C GLU A 135 5.75 -10.78 -0.57
N LEU A 136 5.25 -9.81 -1.33
CA LEU A 136 6.08 -8.86 -2.05
C LEU A 136 6.42 -7.71 -1.11
N VAL A 137 7.70 -7.41 -1.00
CA VAL A 137 8.21 -6.26 -0.25
C VAL A 137 8.56 -5.19 -1.26
N PHE A 138 8.04 -3.99 -1.05
CA PHE A 138 8.34 -2.82 -1.84
C PHE A 138 9.18 -1.88 -1.01
N GLU A 139 10.22 -1.34 -1.64
CA GLU A 139 11.06 -0.31 -1.05
C GLU A 139 10.55 1.06 -1.52
N PRO A 140 10.63 2.08 -0.66
CA PRO A 140 10.22 3.42 -1.03
C PRO A 140 11.16 3.94 -2.11
N GLN A 141 10.63 4.71 -3.05
CA GLN A 141 11.49 5.44 -4.00
C GLN A 141 11.92 6.78 -3.42
N ASP A 142 13.16 7.15 -3.72
CA ASP A 142 13.78 8.45 -3.38
C ASP A 142 13.01 9.65 -3.95
#